data_AF-A0A7X9B8W3-F1
#
_entry.id   AF-A0A7X9B8W3-F1
#
_cell.length_a   1.000
_cell.length_b   1.000
_cell.length_c   1.000
_cell.angle_alpha   90.00
_cell.angle_beta   90.00
_cell.angle_gamma   90.00
#
_symmetry.space_group_name_H-M   'P 1'
#
loop_
_entity.id
_entity.type
_entity.pdbx_description
1 polymer ?
#
loop_
_entity_poly.entity_id
_entity_poly.type
_entity_poly.pdbx_seq_one_letter_code
_entity_poly.pdbx_strand_id
1 'polypeptide(L)'
;MIISILVLITACNKKTSTEVNDSQDKKLVGIEVEENYTVNVDGTTIGERYPTPKDYARIEVQENSFGEFLRNQRLKPYGEKAFYYDGREKNSNGVYDSVLDVDIGDRDLHQCADAVMLLRAEYLYSQGLYDEINFHFVSGFNAEYKKWMEGYRIKVEGNNVSYYKATDPSDSYESFRSYMNMVMAYASTLSLEKELESVDINDMGIGHVFIIAGSPGHAVIIVDMAVNGENEKIFLLAQSYMPAQQTQILIN
;
A
#
# COMPACT_ATOMS: atom_id res chain seq x y z
N MET A 1 42.49 27.75 -55.35
CA MET A 1 43.65 27.07 -54.74
C MET A 1 43.16 26.47 -53.43
N ILE A 2 42.67 25.22 -53.39
CA ILE A 2 43.43 23.94 -53.30
C ILE A 2 44.54 24.13 -52.23
N ILE A 3 44.59 23.40 -51.10
CA ILE A 3 44.81 21.96 -50.98
C ILE A 3 44.47 21.49 -49.56
N SER A 4 43.66 20.43 -49.46
CA SER A 4 43.64 19.48 -48.34
C SER A 4 44.90 18.62 -48.35
N ILE A 5 45.58 18.42 -47.22
CA ILE A 5 46.41 17.21 -47.01
C ILE A 5 46.17 16.67 -45.59
N LEU A 6 45.63 15.46 -45.59
CA LEU A 6 45.53 14.51 -44.50
C LEU A 6 46.85 13.72 -44.43
N VAL A 7 47.43 13.53 -43.24
CA VAL A 7 48.41 12.45 -43.01
C VAL A 7 48.13 11.81 -41.65
N LEU A 8 47.62 10.58 -41.70
CA LEU A 8 47.67 9.61 -40.61
C LEU A 8 49.07 9.02 -40.54
N ILE A 9 49.58 8.80 -39.32
CA ILE A 9 50.68 7.87 -39.07
C ILE A 9 50.19 6.90 -37.98
N THR A 10 50.02 5.64 -38.37
CA THR A 10 49.81 4.50 -37.48
C THR A 10 51.16 3.85 -37.16
N ALA A 11 51.40 3.46 -35.91
CA ALA A 11 52.26 2.31 -35.59
C ALA A 11 51.98 1.78 -34.17
N CYS A 12 51.66 0.48 -34.11
CA CYS A 12 51.51 -0.34 -32.91
C CYS A 12 52.84 -0.57 -32.17
N ASN A 13 52.78 -0.90 -30.88
CA ASN A 13 53.58 -2.02 -30.39
C ASN A 13 52.96 -2.78 -29.21
N LYS A 14 53.09 -4.10 -29.32
CA LYS A 14 52.67 -5.19 -28.40
C LYS A 14 53.67 -5.31 -27.25
N LYS A 15 53.22 -5.75 -26.06
CA LYS A 15 53.85 -6.86 -25.33
C LYS A 15 52.96 -7.45 -24.23
N THR A 16 53.00 -8.78 -24.24
CA THR A 16 52.26 -9.81 -23.51
C THR A 16 52.88 -10.10 -22.14
N SER A 17 52.09 -10.48 -21.14
CA SER A 17 52.22 -11.71 -20.29
C SER A 17 51.29 -11.59 -19.06
N THR A 18 50.21 -12.37 -18.96
CA THR A 18 50.07 -13.76 -18.46
C THR A 18 49.76 -13.82 -16.96
N GLU A 19 48.48 -14.09 -16.68
CA GLU A 19 47.86 -14.95 -15.64
C GLU A 19 48.36 -14.92 -14.19
N VAL A 20 47.42 -14.62 -13.29
CA VAL A 20 47.19 -15.41 -12.08
C VAL A 20 45.68 -15.62 -11.95
N ASN A 21 45.27 -16.89 -11.96
CA ASN A 21 43.96 -17.40 -11.56
C ASN A 21 43.78 -17.21 -10.05
N ASP A 22 42.64 -16.66 -9.63
CA ASP A 22 41.97 -17.17 -8.43
C ASP A 22 40.46 -17.21 -8.70
N SER A 23 39.96 -18.43 -8.58
CA SER A 23 38.60 -18.86 -8.87
C SER A 23 37.81 -18.90 -7.57
N GLN A 24 36.75 -18.11 -7.48
CA GLN A 24 35.58 -18.49 -6.67
C GLN A 24 34.29 -18.09 -7.39
N ASP A 25 33.73 -19.10 -8.06
CA ASP A 25 32.35 -19.16 -8.53
C ASP A 25 31.38 -18.86 -7.38
N LYS A 26 30.79 -17.66 -7.36
CA LYS A 26 29.48 -17.46 -6.74
C LYS A 26 28.42 -17.89 -7.73
N LYS A 27 28.14 -19.20 -7.73
CA LYS A 27 26.97 -19.78 -8.36
C LYS A 27 25.75 -19.22 -7.63
N LEU A 28 25.13 -18.18 -8.21
CA LEU A 28 23.79 -17.76 -7.86
C LEU A 28 22.88 -18.95 -8.13
N VAL A 29 22.47 -19.64 -7.06
CA VAL A 29 21.42 -20.64 -7.13
C VAL A 29 20.15 -19.85 -7.41
N GLY A 30 19.78 -19.75 -8.68
CA GLY A 30 18.42 -19.41 -9.06
C GLY A 30 17.54 -20.51 -8.48
N ILE A 31 16.71 -20.15 -7.51
CA ILE A 31 15.61 -21.00 -7.08
C ILE A 31 14.61 -20.93 -8.25
N GLU A 32 14.59 -21.99 -9.07
CA GLU A 32 13.50 -22.21 -10.01
C GLU A 32 12.23 -22.47 -9.19
N VAL A 33 11.41 -21.44 -8.99
CA VAL A 33 10.02 -21.61 -8.56
C VAL A 33 9.16 -21.54 -9.81
N GLU A 34 8.98 -22.67 -10.49
CA GLU A 34 7.90 -22.81 -11.47
C GLU A 34 6.92 -23.90 -11.00
N GLU A 35 6.11 -23.55 -10.01
CA GLU A 35 4.71 -23.96 -10.07
C GLU A 35 3.92 -22.75 -10.60
N ASN A 36 3.21 -22.91 -11.72
CA ASN A 36 2.37 -21.86 -12.31
C ASN A 36 1.22 -21.52 -11.34
N TYR A 37 1.48 -20.61 -10.40
CA TYR A 37 0.44 -20.04 -9.54
C TYR A 37 -0.63 -19.39 -10.41
N THR A 38 -1.88 -19.85 -10.26
CA THR A 38 -3.00 -19.37 -11.06
C THR A 38 -4.02 -18.71 -10.14
N VAL A 39 -4.35 -17.44 -10.43
CA VAL A 39 -5.41 -16.71 -9.73
C VAL A 39 -6.79 -17.16 -10.21
N ASN A 40 -7.79 -17.07 -9.33
CA ASN A 40 -9.19 -17.27 -9.68
C ASN A 40 -9.76 -15.97 -10.27
N VAL A 41 -9.81 -15.89 -11.60
CA VAL A 41 -10.23 -14.68 -12.32
C VAL A 41 -11.68 -14.24 -12.07
N ASP A 42 -12.50 -15.12 -11.49
CA ASP A 42 -13.90 -14.83 -11.14
C ASP A 42 -14.07 -14.41 -9.67
N GLY A 43 -13.05 -14.56 -8.82
CA GLY A 43 -13.14 -14.30 -7.38
C GLY A 43 -13.27 -12.82 -7.01
N THR A 44 -14.38 -12.38 -6.44
CA THR A 44 -14.67 -10.94 -6.29
C THR A 44 -14.04 -10.30 -5.05
N THR A 45 -13.44 -11.09 -4.17
CA THR A 45 -12.69 -10.63 -3.00
C THR A 45 -11.23 -11.08 -3.06
N ILE A 46 -10.37 -10.48 -2.23
CA ILE A 46 -8.96 -10.91 -2.11
C ILE A 46 -8.87 -12.41 -1.80
N GLY A 47 -9.63 -12.88 -0.82
CA GLY A 47 -9.64 -14.28 -0.41
C GLY A 47 -10.08 -15.24 -1.53
N GLU A 48 -11.05 -14.84 -2.35
CA GLU A 48 -11.53 -15.66 -3.47
C GLU A 48 -10.59 -15.64 -4.67
N ARG A 49 -9.99 -14.48 -4.96
CA ARG A 49 -9.11 -14.20 -6.11
C ARG A 49 -7.80 -14.96 -6.02
N TYR A 50 -7.21 -14.99 -4.84
CA TYR A 50 -5.89 -15.56 -4.59
C TYR A 50 -6.03 -16.85 -3.79
N PRO A 51 -6.08 -18.03 -4.45
CA PRO A 51 -5.98 -19.31 -3.74
C PRO A 51 -4.60 -19.43 -3.08
N THR A 52 -4.46 -20.28 -2.08
CA THR A 52 -3.13 -20.58 -1.53
C THR A 52 -2.33 -21.44 -2.52
N PRO A 53 -1.00 -21.24 -2.61
CA PRO A 53 -0.13 -22.18 -3.30
C PRO A 53 -0.23 -23.57 -2.69
N LYS A 54 0.26 -24.56 -3.43
CA LYS A 54 0.37 -25.94 -2.93
C LYS A 54 1.20 -25.97 -1.64
N ASP A 55 0.81 -26.85 -0.72
CA ASP A 55 1.44 -27.05 0.60
C ASP A 55 1.32 -25.86 1.58
N TYR A 56 0.63 -24.77 1.19
CA TYR A 56 0.26 -23.67 2.08
C TYR A 56 -1.20 -23.76 2.52
N ALA A 57 -1.42 -23.55 3.82
CA ALA A 57 -2.73 -23.36 4.42
C ALA A 57 -2.94 -21.88 4.75
N ARG A 58 -4.10 -21.33 4.37
CA ARG A 58 -4.47 -19.95 4.69
C ARG A 58 -4.57 -19.79 6.22
N ILE A 59 -4.01 -18.72 6.76
CA ILE A 59 -4.06 -18.44 8.20
C ILE A 59 -5.51 -18.17 8.61
N GLU A 60 -5.98 -18.81 9.69
CA GLU A 60 -7.31 -18.56 10.24
C GLU A 60 -7.43 -17.13 10.77
N VAL A 61 -8.56 -16.50 10.49
CA VAL A 61 -8.91 -15.17 11.01
C VAL A 61 -10.19 -15.31 11.80
N GLN A 62 -10.31 -14.52 12.86
CA GLN A 62 -11.53 -14.51 13.67
C GLN A 62 -12.66 -13.82 12.90
N GLU A 63 -13.88 -14.30 13.08
CA GLU A 63 -15.09 -13.65 12.54
C GLU A 63 -15.19 -12.22 13.07
N ASN A 64 -15.58 -11.29 12.19
CA ASN A 64 -15.66 -9.85 12.43
C ASN A 64 -14.31 -9.20 12.80
N SER A 65 -13.18 -9.85 12.56
CA SER A 65 -11.87 -9.24 12.77
C SER A 65 -11.43 -8.34 11.61
N PHE A 66 -10.47 -7.46 11.87
CA PHE A 66 -9.86 -6.66 10.81
C PHE A 66 -9.20 -7.53 9.73
N GLY A 67 -8.62 -8.68 10.12
CA GLY A 67 -8.03 -9.62 9.17
C GLY A 67 -9.06 -10.26 8.23
N GLU A 68 -10.24 -10.61 8.75
CA GLU A 68 -11.36 -11.07 7.92
C GLU A 68 -11.86 -9.97 6.99
N PHE A 69 -12.03 -8.76 7.50
CA PHE A 69 -12.42 -7.60 6.70
C PHE A 69 -11.46 -7.34 5.54
N LEU A 70 -10.15 -7.37 5.79
CA LEU A 70 -9.13 -7.19 4.76
C LEU A 70 -9.17 -8.30 3.71
N ARG A 71 -9.20 -9.56 4.14
CA ARG A 71 -9.31 -10.71 3.23
C ARG A 71 -10.56 -10.65 2.34
N ASN A 72 -11.64 -10.05 2.83
CA ASN A 72 -12.90 -9.94 2.11
C ASN A 72 -13.09 -8.60 1.37
N GLN A 73 -12.05 -7.76 1.24
CA GLN A 73 -12.14 -6.56 0.42
C GLN A 73 -12.50 -6.91 -1.02
N ARG A 74 -13.46 -6.16 -1.56
CA ARG A 74 -13.90 -6.31 -2.94
C ARG A 74 -12.81 -5.86 -3.90
N LEU A 75 -12.67 -6.61 -4.97
CA LEU A 75 -11.80 -6.31 -6.09
C LEU A 75 -12.65 -5.94 -7.31
N LYS A 76 -12.10 -5.07 -8.14
CA LYS A 76 -12.60 -4.87 -9.49
C LYS A 76 -12.48 -6.17 -10.31
N PRO A 77 -13.24 -6.32 -11.41
CA PRO A 77 -13.05 -7.41 -12.36
C PRO A 77 -11.57 -7.58 -12.75
N TYR A 78 -11.15 -8.84 -12.97
CA TYR A 78 -9.75 -9.13 -13.25
C TYR A 78 -9.22 -8.34 -14.44
N GLY A 79 -7.98 -7.85 -14.33
CA GLY A 79 -7.33 -7.13 -15.42
C GLY A 79 -7.80 -5.68 -15.60
N GLU A 80 -8.77 -5.20 -14.81
CA GLU A 80 -9.05 -3.77 -14.74
C GLU A 80 -7.84 -3.01 -14.19
N LYS A 81 -7.60 -1.84 -14.77
CA LYS A 81 -6.50 -0.97 -14.35
C LYS A 81 -6.94 -0.09 -13.19
N ALA A 82 -5.97 0.22 -12.33
CA ALA A 82 -6.10 1.27 -11.34
C ALA A 82 -6.17 2.62 -12.04
N PHE A 83 -6.92 3.54 -11.46
CA PHE A 83 -6.96 4.94 -11.87
C PHE A 83 -6.25 5.83 -10.84
N TYR A 84 -5.64 6.90 -11.32
CA TYR A 84 -5.26 8.03 -10.48
C TYR A 84 -6.51 8.84 -10.12
N TYR A 85 -6.42 9.68 -9.09
CA TYR A 85 -7.50 10.57 -8.67
C TYR A 85 -8.02 11.50 -9.80
N ASP A 86 -7.17 11.80 -10.78
CA ASP A 86 -7.50 12.63 -11.93
C ASP A 86 -8.08 11.85 -13.13
N GLY A 87 -8.41 10.57 -12.93
CA GLY A 87 -9.03 9.70 -13.92
C GLY A 87 -8.07 9.13 -14.97
N ARG A 88 -6.76 9.44 -14.90
CA ARG A 88 -5.78 8.77 -15.77
C ARG A 88 -5.63 7.31 -15.38
N GLU A 89 -5.52 6.43 -16.37
CA GLU A 89 -5.17 5.03 -16.13
C GLU A 89 -3.74 4.90 -15.63
N LYS A 90 -3.54 4.07 -14.60
CA LYS A 90 -2.23 3.62 -14.15
C LYS A 90 -1.92 2.25 -14.76
N ASN A 91 -0.83 2.16 -15.51
CA ASN A 91 -0.37 0.88 -16.03
C ASN A 91 0.09 -0.05 -14.88
N SER A 92 -0.18 -1.35 -15.03
CA SER A 92 0.27 -2.38 -14.08
C SER A 92 1.76 -2.63 -14.17
N ASN A 93 2.39 -2.68 -15.36
CA ASN A 93 3.85 -2.82 -15.58
C ASN A 93 4.62 -3.66 -14.53
N GLY A 94 4.07 -4.80 -14.09
CA GLY A 94 4.70 -5.66 -13.07
C GLY A 94 4.70 -5.12 -11.64
N VAL A 95 3.89 -4.10 -11.33
CA VAL A 95 3.76 -3.47 -10.01
C VAL A 95 2.58 -4.04 -9.23
N TYR A 96 1.42 -4.19 -9.89
CA TYR A 96 0.20 -4.67 -9.25
C TYR A 96 -0.55 -5.64 -10.16
N ASP A 97 -1.34 -6.51 -9.54
CA ASP A 97 -2.14 -7.52 -10.23
C ASP A 97 -3.65 -7.18 -10.21
N SER A 98 -4.19 -6.84 -9.04
CA SER A 98 -5.62 -6.51 -8.88
C SER A 98 -5.81 -5.13 -8.23
N VAL A 99 -7.02 -4.59 -8.35
CA VAL A 99 -7.39 -3.26 -7.84
C VAL A 99 -8.58 -3.43 -6.91
N LEU A 100 -8.51 -2.82 -5.72
CA LEU A 100 -9.65 -2.79 -4.81
C LEU A 100 -10.77 -1.94 -5.41
N ASP A 101 -12.00 -2.40 -5.19
CA ASP A 101 -13.21 -1.66 -5.57
C ASP A 101 -13.53 -0.62 -4.48
N VAL A 102 -12.76 0.47 -4.49
CA VAL A 102 -12.86 1.58 -3.53
C VAL A 102 -12.92 2.92 -4.25
N ASP A 103 -13.83 3.79 -3.80
CA ASP A 103 -13.90 5.18 -4.24
C ASP A 103 -12.83 6.02 -3.53
N ILE A 104 -12.00 6.66 -4.36
CA ILE A 104 -10.90 7.53 -3.92
C ILE A 104 -11.20 9.02 -4.14
N GLY A 105 -12.35 9.36 -4.73
CA GLY A 105 -12.71 10.73 -5.09
C GLY A 105 -11.90 11.31 -6.25
N ASP A 106 -12.01 12.63 -6.43
CA ASP A 106 -11.43 13.41 -7.54
C ASP A 106 -10.32 14.38 -7.09
N ARG A 107 -9.85 14.24 -5.84
CA ARG A 107 -8.79 15.04 -5.24
C ARG A 107 -7.55 14.18 -5.04
N ASP A 108 -6.38 14.82 -4.99
CA ASP A 108 -5.11 14.14 -4.67
C ASP A 108 -5.04 13.78 -3.16
N LEU A 109 -6.04 13.02 -2.71
CA LEU A 109 -6.23 12.41 -1.40
C LEU A 109 -6.39 10.90 -1.67
N HIS A 110 -6.07 10.04 -0.71
CA HIS A 110 -5.94 8.58 -0.91
C HIS A 110 -4.54 8.18 -1.40
N GLN A 111 -3.51 8.78 -0.79
CA GLN A 111 -2.11 8.38 -0.93
C GLN A 111 -1.80 7.12 -0.08
N CYS A 112 -0.53 6.73 0.02
CA CYS A 112 -0.11 5.47 0.66
C CYS A 112 -0.67 5.28 2.08
N ALA A 113 -0.44 6.24 2.99
CA ALA A 113 -0.95 6.19 4.37
C ALA A 113 -2.48 6.32 4.42
N ASP A 114 -3.07 7.13 3.54
CA ASP A 114 -4.51 7.35 3.48
C ASP A 114 -5.29 6.07 3.19
N ALA A 115 -4.78 5.23 2.28
CA ALA A 115 -5.39 3.95 1.97
C ALA A 115 -5.42 3.01 3.20
N VAL A 116 -4.34 3.00 3.99
CA VAL A 116 -4.25 2.22 5.24
C VAL A 116 -5.23 2.76 6.29
N MET A 117 -5.24 4.08 6.50
CA MET A 117 -6.16 4.74 7.43
C MET A 117 -7.63 4.50 7.03
N LEU A 118 -7.95 4.58 5.74
CA LEU A 118 -9.29 4.33 5.25
C LEU A 118 -9.70 2.88 5.46
N LEU A 119 -8.87 1.90 5.14
CA LEU A 119 -9.19 0.49 5.37
C LEU A 119 -9.51 0.22 6.85
N ARG A 120 -8.72 0.79 7.76
CA ARG A 120 -8.99 0.67 9.20
C ARG A 120 -10.30 1.37 9.60
N ALA A 121 -10.53 2.58 9.10
CA ALA A 121 -11.72 3.35 9.41
C ALA A 121 -13.01 2.71 8.86
N GLU A 122 -12.99 2.19 7.63
CA GLU A 122 -14.11 1.48 7.00
C GLU A 122 -14.45 0.20 7.78
N TYR A 123 -13.45 -0.54 8.24
CA TYR A 123 -13.66 -1.68 9.14
C TYR A 123 -14.40 -1.25 10.40
N LEU A 124 -13.85 -0.28 11.15
CA LEU A 124 -14.45 0.19 12.40
C LEU A 124 -15.86 0.77 12.17
N TYR A 125 -16.07 1.49 11.07
CA TYR A 125 -17.37 2.04 10.68
C TYR A 125 -18.39 0.93 10.42
N SER A 126 -17.99 -0.11 9.68
CA SER A 126 -18.84 -1.27 9.38
C SER A 126 -19.24 -2.06 10.63
N GLN A 127 -18.42 -2.02 11.68
CA GLN A 127 -18.67 -2.65 12.97
C GLN A 127 -19.44 -1.74 13.95
N GLY A 128 -19.73 -0.49 13.58
CA GLY A 128 -20.34 0.50 14.47
C GLY A 128 -19.42 0.98 15.62
N LEU A 129 -18.12 0.72 15.53
CA LEU A 129 -17.10 1.08 16.52
C LEU A 129 -16.63 2.53 16.33
N TYR A 130 -17.58 3.47 16.27
CA TYR A 130 -17.29 4.87 15.92
C TYR A 130 -16.38 5.60 16.91
N ASP A 131 -16.43 5.20 18.19
CA ASP A 131 -15.57 5.75 19.24
C ASP A 131 -14.09 5.39 19.05
N GLU A 132 -13.79 4.36 18.27
CA GLU A 132 -12.42 3.94 17.95
C GLU A 132 -11.88 4.63 16.69
N ILE A 133 -12.72 5.31 15.91
CA ILE A 133 -12.30 5.99 14.69
C ILE A 133 -11.70 7.35 15.05
N ASN A 134 -10.38 7.40 15.13
CA ASN A 134 -9.62 8.61 15.37
C ASN A 134 -8.22 8.50 14.74
N PHE A 135 -7.69 9.64 14.30
CA PHE A 135 -6.38 9.72 13.64
C PHE A 135 -5.72 11.05 13.99
N HIS A 136 -4.39 11.06 14.14
CA HIS A 136 -3.66 12.28 14.39
C HIS A 136 -3.27 12.98 13.09
N PHE A 137 -3.48 14.29 13.06
CA PHE A 137 -2.87 15.15 12.05
C PHE A 137 -1.36 15.25 12.31
N VAL A 138 -0.61 15.71 11.30
CA VAL A 138 0.84 15.98 11.46
C VAL A 138 1.11 17.01 12.56
N SER A 139 0.17 17.92 12.84
CA SER A 139 0.25 18.87 13.96
C SER A 139 0.13 18.23 15.35
N GLY A 140 -0.27 16.96 15.44
CA GLY A 140 -0.57 16.25 16.69
C GLY A 140 -2.02 16.41 17.16
N PHE A 141 -2.88 17.06 16.39
CA PHE A 141 -4.31 17.13 16.71
C PHE A 141 -4.98 15.78 16.51
N ASN A 142 -5.67 15.28 17.52
CA ASN A 142 -6.47 14.06 17.42
C ASN A 142 -7.83 14.37 16.78
N ALA A 143 -8.03 13.93 15.55
CA ALA A 143 -9.30 14.05 14.84
C ALA A 143 -10.20 12.86 15.18
N GLU A 144 -11.05 13.00 16.19
CA GLU A 144 -12.07 12.02 16.60
C GLU A 144 -13.30 12.06 15.67
N TYR A 145 -13.70 10.90 15.14
CA TYR A 145 -14.94 10.78 14.34
C TYR A 145 -16.20 10.99 15.19
N LYS A 146 -16.20 10.56 16.45
CA LYS A 146 -17.31 10.83 17.39
C LYS A 146 -17.66 12.32 17.47
N LYS A 147 -16.65 13.20 17.57
CA LYS A 147 -16.85 14.65 17.55
C LYS A 147 -17.43 15.14 16.23
N TRP A 148 -16.96 14.57 15.11
CA TRP A 148 -17.49 14.88 13.80
C TRP A 148 -18.98 14.50 13.68
N MET A 149 -19.35 13.31 14.16
CA MET A 149 -20.72 12.81 14.21
C MET A 149 -21.64 13.69 15.05
N GLU A 150 -21.13 14.30 16.12
CA GLU A 150 -21.86 15.28 16.92
C GLU A 150 -22.12 16.60 16.15
N GLY A 151 -21.66 16.76 14.91
CA GLY A 151 -21.86 17.97 14.09
C GLY A 151 -20.74 19.01 14.21
N TYR A 152 -19.60 18.63 14.79
CA TYR A 152 -18.39 19.45 14.78
C TYR A 152 -17.61 19.27 13.47
N ARG A 153 -16.89 20.31 13.09
CA ARG A 153 -15.90 20.28 12.00
C ARG A 153 -14.57 20.78 12.53
N ILE A 154 -13.51 20.46 11.81
CA ILE A 154 -12.15 20.80 12.20
C ILE A 154 -11.72 22.04 11.42
N LYS A 155 -11.21 23.04 12.14
CA LYS A 155 -10.59 24.24 11.57
C LYS A 155 -9.08 24.13 11.76
N VAL A 156 -8.32 24.28 10.68
CA VAL A 156 -6.85 24.24 10.70
C VAL A 156 -6.30 25.62 10.33
N GLU A 157 -5.55 26.23 11.25
CA GLU A 157 -4.85 27.51 11.06
C GLU A 157 -3.37 27.33 11.42
N GLY A 158 -2.58 26.90 10.43
CA GLY A 158 -1.20 26.45 10.67
C GLY A 158 -1.18 25.22 11.57
N ASN A 159 -0.44 25.29 12.69
CA ASN A 159 -0.43 24.23 13.69
C ASN A 159 -1.55 24.35 14.74
N ASN A 160 -2.35 25.43 14.71
CA ASN A 160 -3.48 25.57 15.61
C ASN A 160 -4.70 24.89 14.99
N VAL A 161 -5.14 23.78 15.59
CA VAL A 161 -6.26 22.98 15.11
C VAL A 161 -7.31 22.90 16.21
N SER A 162 -8.57 23.13 15.84
CA SER A 162 -9.67 23.16 16.81
C SER A 162 -10.97 22.68 16.20
N TYR A 163 -11.86 22.20 17.07
CA TYR A 163 -13.24 21.90 16.71
C TYR A 163 -14.12 23.15 16.79
N TYR A 164 -15.06 23.25 15.86
CA TYR A 164 -16.17 24.20 15.94
C TYR A 164 -17.47 23.52 15.50
N LYS A 165 -18.59 23.94 16.09
CA LYS A 165 -19.91 23.42 15.73
C LYS A 165 -20.33 24.01 14.38
N ALA A 166 -20.68 23.16 13.41
CA ALA A 166 -20.98 23.61 12.05
C ALA A 166 -22.29 23.05 11.50
N THR A 167 -22.68 21.84 11.91
CA THR A 167 -23.87 21.14 11.40
C THR A 167 -24.63 20.46 12.52
N ASP A 168 -25.80 19.93 12.19
CA ASP A 168 -26.48 18.94 13.03
C ASP A 168 -25.69 17.63 13.08
N PRO A 169 -25.93 16.79 14.11
CA PRO A 169 -25.32 15.46 14.20
C PRO A 169 -25.65 14.56 13.01
N SER A 170 -24.69 13.76 12.55
CA SER A 170 -24.89 12.79 11.46
C SER A 170 -23.88 11.65 11.51
N ASP A 171 -24.38 10.43 11.40
CA ASP A 171 -23.63 9.16 11.29
C ASP A 171 -23.64 8.59 9.86
N SER A 172 -24.16 9.35 8.90
CA SER A 172 -24.25 8.92 7.50
C SER A 172 -22.89 8.60 6.89
N TYR A 173 -22.87 7.67 5.94
CA TYR A 173 -21.64 7.29 5.24
C TYR A 173 -21.00 8.47 4.49
N GLU A 174 -21.80 9.37 3.91
CA GLU A 174 -21.31 10.60 3.29
C GLU A 174 -20.60 11.52 4.30
N SER A 175 -21.15 11.64 5.51
CA SER A 175 -20.52 12.39 6.61
C SER A 175 -19.21 11.73 7.05
N PHE A 176 -19.17 10.39 7.12
CA PHE A 176 -17.95 9.61 7.38
C PHE A 176 -16.87 9.86 6.32
N ARG A 177 -17.23 9.79 5.03
CA ARG A 177 -16.29 10.08 3.93
C ARG A 177 -15.77 11.52 3.98
N SER A 178 -16.63 12.47 4.36
CA SER A 178 -16.19 13.86 4.56
C SER A 178 -15.21 14.01 5.73
N TYR A 179 -15.40 13.26 6.80
CA TYR A 179 -14.42 13.16 7.90
C TYR A 179 -13.10 12.55 7.41
N MET A 180 -13.14 11.45 6.66
CA MET A 180 -11.93 10.82 6.12
C MET A 180 -11.17 11.76 5.18
N ASN A 181 -11.86 12.53 4.33
CA ASN A 181 -11.23 13.55 3.50
C ASN A 181 -10.50 14.62 4.33
N MET A 182 -11.06 15.00 5.49
CA MET A 182 -10.41 15.92 6.42
C MET A 182 -9.16 15.27 7.04
N VAL A 183 -9.23 14.01 7.44
CA VAL A 183 -8.07 13.26 7.94
C VAL A 183 -6.97 13.18 6.88
N MET A 184 -7.27 12.73 5.67
CA MET A 184 -6.32 12.57 4.58
C MET A 184 -5.67 13.89 4.14
N ALA A 185 -6.34 15.04 4.36
CA ALA A 185 -5.77 16.34 4.04
C ALA A 185 -4.69 16.81 5.03
N TYR A 186 -4.66 16.27 6.26
CA TYR A 186 -3.81 16.78 7.35
C TYR A 186 -3.02 15.72 8.12
N ALA A 187 -3.34 14.43 7.95
CA ALA A 187 -2.53 13.30 8.36
C ALA A 187 -1.53 12.93 7.24
N SER A 188 -0.55 12.10 7.56
CA SER A 188 0.40 11.56 6.57
C SER A 188 1.08 10.31 7.13
N THR A 189 1.99 9.72 6.37
CA THR A 189 2.86 8.64 6.86
C THR A 189 3.63 9.02 8.13
N LEU A 190 3.93 10.32 8.34
CA LEU A 190 4.60 10.80 9.56
C LEU A 190 3.73 10.75 10.81
N SER A 191 2.41 10.99 10.68
CA SER A 191 1.50 10.88 11.83
C SER A 191 1.11 9.44 12.06
N LEU A 192 0.78 8.70 10.99
CA LEU A 192 0.41 7.29 11.08
C LEU A 192 1.50 6.44 11.73
N GLU A 193 2.78 6.62 11.36
CA GLU A 193 3.87 5.84 11.95
C GLU A 193 3.99 6.03 13.47
N LYS A 194 3.72 7.23 13.99
CA LYS A 194 3.74 7.52 15.42
C LYS A 194 2.55 6.94 16.19
N GLU A 195 1.48 6.61 15.48
CA GLU A 195 0.26 6.01 16.05
C GLU A 195 0.29 4.48 16.01
N LEU A 196 1.21 3.88 15.24
CA LEU A 196 1.37 2.44 15.15
C LEU A 196 2.30 1.89 16.24
N GLU A 197 2.03 0.66 16.65
CA GLU A 197 2.92 -0.09 17.53
C GLU A 197 3.88 -0.96 16.70
N SER A 198 5.14 -1.01 17.11
CA SER A 198 6.15 -1.82 16.44
C SER A 198 5.92 -3.31 16.71
N VAL A 199 6.04 -4.13 15.67
CA VAL A 199 5.88 -5.59 15.72
C VAL A 199 7.13 -6.25 15.19
N ASP A 200 7.61 -7.32 15.84
CA ASP A 200 8.71 -8.12 15.32
C ASP A 200 8.29 -8.77 13.99
N ILE A 201 9.22 -8.85 13.04
CA ILE A 201 8.94 -9.42 11.71
C ILE A 201 8.45 -10.87 11.80
N ASN A 202 8.89 -11.65 12.78
CA ASN A 202 8.45 -13.04 12.99
C ASN A 202 6.99 -13.10 13.47
N ASP A 203 6.51 -12.06 14.14
CA ASP A 203 5.16 -11.91 14.66
C ASP A 203 4.22 -11.16 13.71
N MET A 204 4.63 -10.95 12.44
CA MET A 204 3.79 -10.29 11.45
C MET A 204 2.44 -11.01 11.27
N GLY A 205 1.40 -10.22 11.00
CA GLY A 205 0.02 -10.65 10.86
C GLY A 205 -0.76 -9.80 9.85
N ILE A 206 -1.95 -10.29 9.46
CA ILE A 206 -2.86 -9.55 8.59
C ILE A 206 -3.30 -8.27 9.28
N GLY A 207 -3.23 -7.14 8.56
CA GLY A 207 -3.50 -5.81 9.08
C GLY A 207 -2.28 -5.07 9.61
N HIS A 208 -1.12 -5.72 9.73
CA HIS A 208 0.13 -5.03 10.01
C HIS A 208 0.63 -4.28 8.77
N VAL A 209 1.40 -3.21 9.02
CA VAL A 209 1.80 -2.23 8.01
C VAL A 209 3.32 -2.16 7.97
N PHE A 210 3.91 -2.31 6.78
CA PHE A 210 5.28 -1.89 6.55
C PHE A 210 5.27 -0.39 6.28
N ILE A 211 5.94 0.39 7.13
CA ILE A 211 5.89 1.85 7.07
C ILE A 211 7.28 2.46 7.22
N ILE A 212 7.55 3.47 6.40
CA ILE A 212 8.73 4.33 6.51
C ILE A 212 8.23 5.77 6.60
N ALA A 213 8.38 6.38 7.77
CA ALA A 213 8.08 7.78 8.00
C ALA A 213 9.03 8.67 7.17
N GLY A 214 8.50 9.72 6.53
CA GLY A 214 9.34 10.64 5.76
C GLY A 214 8.57 11.49 4.76
N SER A 215 9.33 12.28 3.99
CA SER A 215 8.86 13.01 2.81
C SER A 215 9.92 12.89 1.70
N PRO A 216 9.87 11.83 0.87
CA PRO A 216 8.79 10.85 0.79
C PRO A 216 8.86 9.81 1.91
N GLY A 217 7.69 9.43 2.43
CA GLY A 217 7.48 8.22 3.22
C GLY A 217 6.69 7.21 2.39
N HIS A 218 6.50 5.99 2.91
CA HIS A 218 5.66 4.98 2.26
C HIS A 218 5.00 4.04 3.27
N ALA A 219 3.84 3.50 2.92
CA ALA A 219 3.10 2.54 3.71
C ALA A 219 2.46 1.47 2.81
N VAL A 220 2.59 0.20 3.20
CA VAL A 220 1.89 -0.94 2.59
C VAL A 220 1.34 -1.85 3.68
N ILE A 221 0.17 -2.45 3.46
CA ILE A 221 -0.53 -3.26 4.46
C ILE A 221 -0.61 -4.72 4.03
N ILE A 222 -0.45 -5.64 4.98
CA ILE A 222 -0.68 -7.08 4.78
C ILE A 222 -2.18 -7.34 4.79
N VAL A 223 -2.73 -7.90 3.70
CA VAL A 223 -4.19 -8.10 3.53
C VAL A 223 -4.62 -9.56 3.56
N ASP A 224 -3.70 -10.49 3.33
CA ASP A 224 -3.94 -11.91 3.52
C ASP A 224 -2.63 -12.66 3.76
N MET A 225 -2.71 -13.84 4.37
CA MET A 225 -1.54 -14.67 4.71
C MET A 225 -1.84 -16.17 4.65
N ALA A 226 -0.80 -16.94 4.35
CA ALA A 226 -0.80 -18.39 4.44
C ALA A 226 0.52 -18.90 5.04
N VAL A 227 0.52 -20.11 5.58
CA VAL A 227 1.66 -20.77 6.23
C VAL A 227 1.77 -22.22 5.77
N ASN A 228 2.98 -22.72 5.58
CA ASN A 228 3.23 -24.13 5.23
C ASN A 228 3.60 -24.98 6.46
N GLY A 229 3.85 -26.27 6.24
CA GLY A 229 4.25 -27.21 7.30
C GLY A 229 5.60 -26.92 7.95
N GLU A 230 6.45 -26.09 7.33
CA GLU A 230 7.74 -25.64 7.85
C GLU A 230 7.66 -24.31 8.60
N ASN A 231 6.45 -23.79 8.80
CA ASN A 231 6.17 -22.48 9.40
C ASN A 231 6.71 -21.30 8.57
N GLU A 232 6.93 -21.49 7.27
CA GLU A 232 7.20 -20.41 6.34
C GLU A 232 5.89 -19.66 6.03
N LYS A 233 5.93 -18.34 6.16
CA LYS A 233 4.77 -17.46 5.94
C LYS A 233 4.89 -16.80 4.56
N ILE A 234 3.78 -16.77 3.84
CA ILE A 234 3.59 -15.94 2.64
C ILE A 234 2.42 -14.99 2.86
N PHE A 235 2.43 -13.87 2.16
CA PHE A 235 1.45 -12.81 2.37
C PHE A 235 1.19 -12.00 1.10
N LEU A 236 0.01 -11.38 1.07
CA LEU A 236 -0.40 -10.41 0.05
C LEU A 236 -0.27 -9.00 0.62
N LEU A 237 0.25 -8.09 -0.22
CA LEU A 237 0.38 -6.67 0.12
C LEU A 237 -0.61 -5.83 -0.67
N ALA A 238 -1.18 -4.83 -0.01
CA ALA A 238 -1.95 -3.77 -0.66
C ALA A 238 -1.32 -2.39 -0.43
N GLN A 239 -1.43 -1.52 -1.43
CA GLN A 239 -0.97 -0.14 -1.31
C GLN A 239 -1.78 0.82 -2.17
N SER A 240 -1.79 2.09 -1.76
CA SER A 240 -1.85 3.23 -2.69
C SER A 240 -0.46 3.87 -2.77
N TYR A 241 -0.29 4.90 -3.60
CA TYR A 241 0.97 5.62 -3.75
C TYR A 241 0.74 7.10 -4.06
N MET A 242 1.80 7.85 -4.38
CA MET A 242 1.74 9.27 -4.73
C MET A 242 2.02 9.47 -6.24
N PRO A 243 1.23 10.27 -6.97
CA PRO A 243 -0.02 10.90 -6.53
C PRO A 243 -1.10 9.86 -6.21
N ALA A 244 -2.19 10.32 -5.59
CA ALA A 244 -3.30 9.48 -5.18
C ALA A 244 -3.84 8.61 -6.32
N GLN A 245 -4.13 7.37 -5.97
CA GLN A 245 -4.48 6.32 -6.92
C GLN A 245 -5.25 5.22 -6.20
N GLN A 246 -5.98 4.41 -6.95
CA GLN A 246 -6.76 3.34 -6.35
C GLN A 246 -5.86 2.33 -5.64
N THR A 247 -6.34 1.81 -4.51
CA THR A 247 -5.60 0.79 -3.76
C THR A 247 -5.45 -0.48 -4.61
N GLN A 248 -4.24 -1.03 -4.63
CA GLN A 248 -3.82 -2.12 -5.51
C GLN A 248 -3.28 -3.28 -4.69
N ILE A 249 -3.49 -4.52 -5.16
CA ILE A 249 -2.78 -5.72 -4.69
C ILE A 249 -1.46 -5.82 -5.47
N LEU A 250 -0.35 -5.84 -4.74
CA LEU A 250 0.98 -5.85 -5.31
C LEU A 250 1.36 -7.19 -5.91
N ILE A 251 2.26 -7.16 -6.89
CA ILE A 251 3.01 -8.34 -7.32
C ILE A 251 4.23 -8.44 -6.40
N ASN A 252 4.29 -9.48 -5.56
CA ASN A 252 5.33 -9.69 -4.56
C ASN A 252 5.75 -11.16 -4.41
#